data_AF-A0A0D4WT95-F1
#
_entry.id   AF-A0A0D4WT95-F1
#
_cell.length_a   1.000
_cell.length_b   1.000
_cell.length_c   1.000
_cell.angle_alpha   90.00
_cell.angle_beta   90.00
_cell.angle_gamma   90.00
#
_symmetry.space_group_name_H-M   'P 1'
#
loop_
_entity.id
_entity.type
_entity.pdbx_description
1 polymer ?
#
loop_
_entity_poly.entity_id
_entity_poly.type
_entity_poly.pdbx_seq_one_letter_code
_entity_poly.pdbx_strand_id
1 'polypeptide(L)'
;MAEDEKSGIEPRSFLTCVKELAQLLGGGGISMETKGWHARHLAHEVRKPLLERASLPEEWFAPLMAAAVYDPDPSFCRWFVEPAAYAFGRRRVMAALVDYLQVGTDAERAGAVRAWYSAHVPLHADRSPA
;
A
#
# COMPACT_ATOMS: atom_id res chain seq x y z
N MET A 1 16.62 18.93 -34.69
CA MET A 1 16.12 19.28 -33.35
C MET A 1 14.76 18.63 -33.20
N ALA A 2 14.69 17.59 -32.38
CA ALA A 2 13.44 17.06 -31.86
C ALA A 2 13.78 16.73 -30.42
N GLU A 3 13.32 17.59 -29.51
CA GLU A 3 13.48 17.40 -28.08
C GLU A 3 12.54 16.26 -27.69
N ASP A 4 13.15 15.13 -27.34
CA ASP A 4 12.48 13.96 -26.79
C ASP A 4 12.04 14.34 -25.36
N GLU A 5 10.82 14.87 -25.24
CA GLU A 5 10.19 15.14 -23.96
C GLU A 5 9.82 13.79 -23.31
N LYS A 6 10.82 13.17 -22.67
CA LYS A 6 10.61 12.08 -21.73
C LYS A 6 9.78 12.66 -20.58
N SER A 7 8.46 12.51 -20.69
CA SER A 7 7.55 12.46 -19.56
C SER A 7 8.01 11.30 -18.65
N GLY A 8 9.00 11.59 -17.81
CA GLY A 8 9.56 10.65 -16.86
C GLY A 8 8.56 10.47 -15.74
N ILE A 9 7.58 9.58 -15.95
CA ILE A 9 6.79 9.04 -14.83
C ILE A 9 7.82 8.33 -13.95
N GLU A 10 8.13 8.92 -12.79
CA GLU A 10 8.98 8.25 -11.82
C GLU A 10 8.39 6.87 -11.52
N PRO A 11 9.20 5.79 -11.57
CA PRO A 11 8.70 4.47 -11.30
C PRO A 11 8.14 4.42 -9.88
N ARG A 12 6.95 3.84 -9.73
CA ARG A 12 6.30 3.69 -8.42
C ARG A 12 7.26 2.98 -7.46
N SER A 13 7.41 3.53 -6.27
CA SER A 13 8.24 3.02 -5.18
C SER A 13 7.45 2.95 -3.88
N PHE A 14 7.94 2.21 -2.90
CA PHE A 14 7.31 2.14 -1.58
C PHE A 14 7.03 3.52 -0.98
N LEU A 15 8.02 4.41 -1.05
CA LEU A 15 7.90 5.77 -0.52
C LEU A 15 6.77 6.54 -1.23
N THR A 16 6.64 6.41 -2.55
CA THR A 16 5.53 7.06 -3.27
C THR A 16 4.17 6.51 -2.87
N CYS A 17 4.04 5.18 -2.69
CA CYS A 17 2.78 4.57 -2.25
C CYS A 17 2.36 5.03 -0.84
N VAL A 18 3.32 5.10 0.10
CA VAL A 18 3.02 5.51 1.48
C VAL A 18 2.74 7.01 1.57
N LYS A 19 3.38 7.84 0.74
CA LYS A 19 3.06 9.27 0.61
C LYS A 19 1.64 9.49 0.11
N GLU A 20 1.23 8.74 -0.91
CA GLU A 20 -0.14 8.78 -1.44
C GLU A 20 -1.16 8.43 -0.34
N LEU A 21 -0.94 7.37 0.43
CA LEU A 21 -1.79 7.02 1.57
C LEU A 21 -1.81 8.10 2.66
N ALA A 22 -0.66 8.69 2.98
CA ALA A 22 -0.58 9.77 3.95
C ALA A 22 -1.34 11.02 3.49
N GLN A 23 -1.33 11.33 2.19
CA GLN A 23 -2.11 12.43 1.62
C GLN A 23 -3.61 12.16 1.68
N LEU A 24 -4.04 10.95 1.36
CA LEU A 24 -5.44 10.51 1.46
C LEU A 24 -5.93 10.59 2.91
N LEU A 25 -5.09 10.21 3.88
CA LEU A 25 -5.38 10.33 5.30
C LEU A 25 -5.34 11.78 5.82
N GLY A 26 -4.47 12.61 5.25
CA GLY A 26 -4.08 13.90 5.81
C GLY A 26 -4.78 15.13 5.25
N GLY A 27 -5.34 15.12 4.03
CA GLY A 27 -6.14 16.24 3.49
C GLY A 27 -5.47 17.63 3.47
N GLY A 28 -4.17 17.76 3.77
CA GLY A 28 -3.47 19.04 3.86
C GLY A 28 -2.01 18.93 4.29
N GLY A 29 -1.10 18.93 3.31
CA GLY A 29 0.27 19.46 3.43
C GLY A 29 1.21 18.82 4.46
N ILE A 30 1.74 17.62 4.17
CA ILE A 30 2.99 17.16 4.79
C ILE A 30 4.13 17.40 3.78
N SER A 31 4.94 18.44 4.02
CA SER A 31 6.21 18.65 3.31
C SER A 31 7.30 17.81 3.99
N MET A 32 7.92 16.88 3.26
CA MET A 32 8.93 15.97 3.83
C MET A 32 10.02 15.61 2.80
N GLU A 33 11.25 15.99 3.13
CA GLU A 33 12.48 15.62 2.42
C GLU A 33 12.80 14.13 2.55
N THR A 34 13.26 13.55 1.43
CA THR A 34 13.34 12.11 1.19
C THR A 34 14.74 11.57 1.38
N LYS A 35 15.10 11.18 2.61
CA LYS A 35 16.19 10.22 2.85
C LYS A 35 15.65 9.08 3.71
N GLY A 36 16.04 7.84 3.37
CA GLY A 36 15.48 6.51 3.70
C GLY A 36 14.87 6.21 5.08
N TRP A 37 14.95 7.10 6.07
CA TRP A 37 14.28 6.99 7.36
C TRP A 37 12.82 7.48 7.36
N HIS A 38 12.32 8.07 6.28
CA HIS A 38 10.94 8.58 6.21
C HIS A 38 9.89 7.54 5.80
N ALA A 39 10.18 6.63 4.85
CA ALA A 39 9.14 5.74 4.30
C ALA A 39 8.53 4.82 5.36
N ARG A 40 9.39 4.20 6.20
CA ARG A 40 8.94 3.31 7.27
C ARG A 40 8.26 4.07 8.39
N HIS A 41 8.77 5.24 8.76
CA HIS A 41 8.13 6.10 9.77
C HIS A 41 6.75 6.53 9.29
N LEU A 42 6.62 6.97 8.03
CA LEU A 42 5.34 7.31 7.43
C LEU A 42 4.41 6.10 7.36
N ALA A 43 4.92 4.92 7.01
CA ALA A 43 4.15 3.67 7.00
C ALA A 43 3.60 3.34 8.40
N HIS A 44 4.39 3.60 9.44
CA HIS A 44 3.98 3.44 10.82
C HIS A 44 2.85 4.43 11.19
N GLU A 45 3.01 5.70 10.82
CA GLU A 45 2.01 6.75 11.09
C GLU A 45 0.68 6.50 10.37
N VAL A 46 0.68 5.99 9.14
CA VAL A 46 -0.57 5.70 8.41
C VAL A 46 -1.26 4.42 8.88
N ARG A 47 -0.53 3.48 9.49
CA ARG A 47 -1.06 2.16 9.86
C ARG A 47 -2.21 2.24 10.84
N LYS A 48 -2.03 2.98 11.94
CA LYS A 48 -3.04 3.06 13.00
C LYS A 48 -4.35 3.71 12.49
N PRO A 49 -4.30 4.87 11.80
CA PRO A 49 -5.49 5.46 11.18
C PRO A 49 -6.21 4.55 10.18
N LEU A 50 -5.49 3.70 9.43
CA LEU A 50 -6.11 2.74 8.51
C LEU A 50 -6.88 1.63 9.26
N LEU A 51 -6.39 1.22 10.43
CA LEU A 51 -7.01 0.18 11.26
C LEU A 51 -8.15 0.72 12.14
N GLU A 52 -8.20 2.02 12.42
CA GLU A 52 -9.28 2.64 13.22
C GLU A 52 -10.50 3.05 12.38
N ARG A 53 -10.54 2.71 11.08
CA ARG A 53 -11.61 3.09 10.16
C ARG A 53 -12.45 1.89 9.73
N ALA A 54 -13.72 1.89 10.14
CA ALA A 54 -14.64 0.77 9.89
C ALA A 54 -14.87 0.52 8.39
N SER A 55 -14.73 1.58 7.59
CA SER A 55 -14.73 1.53 6.14
C SER A 55 -13.71 2.51 5.58
N LEU A 56 -13.20 2.22 4.39
CA LEU A 56 -12.32 3.11 3.63
C LEU A 56 -13.01 3.49 2.33
N PRO A 57 -12.80 4.72 1.81
CA PRO A 57 -13.29 5.09 0.50
C PRO A 57 -12.74 4.17 -0.60
N GLU A 58 -13.56 3.92 -1.62
CA GLU A 58 -13.25 2.98 -2.71
C GLU A 58 -11.94 3.33 -3.44
N GLU A 59 -11.66 4.63 -3.60
CA GLU A 59 -10.46 5.15 -4.26
C GLU A 59 -9.17 4.87 -3.48
N TRP A 60 -9.26 4.45 -2.21
CA TRP A 60 -8.10 4.10 -1.39
C TRP A 60 -7.62 2.68 -1.64
N PHE A 61 -8.44 1.83 -2.28
CA PHE A 61 -8.09 0.43 -2.50
C PHE A 61 -6.79 0.27 -3.29
N ALA A 62 -6.67 0.94 -4.44
CA ALA A 62 -5.49 0.81 -5.30
C ALA A 62 -4.20 1.36 -4.65
N PRO A 63 -4.20 2.56 -4.03
CA PRO A 63 -3.06 3.05 -3.24
C PRO A 63 -2.64 2.11 -2.11
N LEU A 64 -3.62 1.53 -1.40
CA LEU A 64 -3.37 0.62 -0.29
C LEU A 64 -2.76 -0.71 -0.76
N MET A 65 -3.27 -1.27 -1.85
CA MET A 65 -2.70 -2.46 -2.47
C MET A 65 -1.29 -2.20 -2.99
N ALA A 66 -1.04 -1.04 -3.60
CA ALA A 66 0.29 -0.67 -4.04
C ALA A 66 1.28 -0.51 -2.87
N ALA A 67 0.86 0.07 -1.74
CA ALA A 67 1.71 0.15 -0.55
C ALA A 67 2.06 -1.25 -0.02
N ALA A 68 1.12 -2.19 -0.02
CA ALA A 68 1.36 -3.57 0.36
C ALA A 68 2.38 -4.27 -0.55
N VAL A 69 2.24 -4.10 -1.88
CA VAL A 69 3.08 -4.76 -2.88
C VAL A 69 4.49 -4.17 -2.92
N TYR A 70 4.60 -2.85 -2.87
CA TYR A 70 5.91 -2.20 -2.96
C TYR A 70 6.69 -2.20 -1.64
N ASP A 71 6.11 -2.62 -0.50
CA ASP A 71 6.86 -2.71 0.77
C ASP A 71 8.08 -3.65 0.62
N PRO A 72 9.31 -3.14 0.81
CA PRO A 72 10.52 -3.95 0.69
C PRO A 72 10.65 -4.98 1.81
N ASP A 73 9.93 -4.84 2.93
CA ASP A 73 10.01 -5.73 4.07
C ASP A 73 8.84 -6.74 4.11
N PRO A 74 9.12 -8.05 4.06
CA PRO A 74 8.09 -9.09 4.12
C PRO A 74 7.22 -9.04 5.39
N SER A 75 7.75 -8.55 6.51
CA SER A 75 7.07 -8.54 7.80
C SER A 75 6.05 -7.41 7.92
N PHE A 76 6.23 -6.34 7.15
CA PHE A 76 5.46 -5.11 7.31
C PHE A 76 4.44 -4.85 6.20
N CYS A 77 4.49 -5.59 5.07
CA CYS A 77 3.43 -5.53 4.07
C CYS A 77 2.02 -5.79 4.66
N ARG A 78 1.95 -6.58 5.75
CA ARG A 78 0.73 -6.80 6.54
C ARG A 78 0.07 -5.51 7.03
N TRP A 79 0.83 -4.45 7.30
CA TRP A 79 0.29 -3.17 7.78
C TRP A 79 -0.69 -2.54 6.79
N PHE A 80 -0.62 -2.92 5.52
CA PHE A 80 -1.51 -2.46 4.46
C PHE A 80 -2.51 -3.55 4.03
N VAL A 81 -2.09 -4.81 4.00
CA VAL A 81 -2.95 -5.95 3.65
C VAL A 81 -4.07 -6.15 4.68
N GLU A 82 -3.77 -6.02 5.97
CA GLU A 82 -4.73 -6.21 7.04
C GLU A 82 -5.88 -5.18 6.99
N PRO A 83 -5.64 -3.85 6.97
CA PRO A 83 -6.73 -2.88 6.80
C PRO A 83 -7.45 -3.03 5.45
N ALA A 84 -6.76 -3.42 4.37
CA ALA A 84 -7.42 -3.68 3.09
C ALA A 84 -8.40 -4.85 3.18
N ALA A 85 -8.02 -5.92 3.88
CA ALA A 85 -8.86 -7.10 4.05
C ALA A 85 -10.06 -6.83 4.96
N TYR A 86 -9.92 -5.98 5.99
CA TYR A 86 -11.03 -5.50 6.81
C TYR A 86 -12.01 -4.62 6.01
N ALA A 87 -11.50 -3.61 5.29
CA ALA A 87 -12.34 -2.61 4.63
C ALA A 87 -12.96 -3.10 3.31
N PHE A 88 -12.23 -3.89 2.52
CA PHE A 88 -12.63 -4.27 1.15
C PHE A 88 -12.88 -5.78 0.96
N GLY A 89 -12.63 -6.56 2.01
CA GLY A 89 -12.84 -8.00 2.02
C GLY A 89 -11.67 -8.79 1.39
N ARG A 90 -11.37 -9.93 2.01
CA ARG A 90 -10.24 -10.81 1.63
C ARG A 90 -10.27 -11.24 0.16
N ARG A 91 -11.44 -11.57 -0.39
CA ARG A 91 -11.57 -12.03 -1.80
C ARG A 91 -11.04 -11.00 -2.78
N ARG A 92 -11.36 -9.72 -2.55
CA ARG A 92 -10.95 -8.62 -3.42
C ARG A 92 -9.45 -8.33 -3.31
N VAL A 93 -8.92 -8.36 -2.09
CA VAL A 93 -7.47 -8.26 -1.85
C VAL A 93 -6.72 -9.37 -2.58
N MET A 94 -7.18 -10.62 -2.47
CA MET A 94 -6.55 -11.74 -3.17
C MET A 94 -6.63 -11.58 -4.69
N ALA A 95 -7.77 -11.17 -5.24
CA ALA A 95 -7.89 -10.93 -6.68
C ALA A 95 -6.87 -9.88 -7.18
N ALA A 96 -6.74 -8.75 -6.49
CA ALA A 96 -5.75 -7.73 -6.84
C ALA A 96 -4.31 -8.24 -6.75
N LEU A 97 -3.98 -9.08 -5.77
CA LEU A 97 -2.67 -9.70 -5.70
C LEU A 97 -2.42 -10.69 -6.84
N VAL A 98 -3.43 -11.45 -7.27
CA VAL A 98 -3.33 -12.30 -8.48
C VAL A 98 -3.04 -11.44 -9.70
N ASP A 99 -3.70 -10.29 -9.84
CA ASP A 99 -3.47 -9.38 -10.96
C ASP A 99 -2.00 -8.91 -11.00
N TYR A 100 -1.42 -8.50 -9.86
CA TYR A 100 0.00 -8.17 -9.77
C TYR A 100 0.91 -9.36 -10.13
N LEU A 101 0.54 -10.59 -9.77
CA LEU A 101 1.30 -11.78 -10.15
C LEU A 101 1.26 -12.04 -11.66
N GLN A 102 0.11 -11.81 -12.29
CA GLN A 102 -0.09 -12.04 -13.73
C GLN A 102 0.62 -10.99 -14.59
N VAL A 103 0.36 -9.71 -14.33
CA VAL A 103 0.77 -8.62 -15.25
C VAL A 103 1.86 -7.70 -14.71
N GLY A 104 2.20 -7.81 -13.43
CA GLY A 104 3.18 -6.93 -12.78
C GLY A 104 4.62 -7.16 -13.24
N THR A 105 5.45 -6.16 -12.99
CA THR A 105 6.91 -6.22 -13.04
C THR A 105 7.46 -7.25 -12.04
N ASP A 106 8.72 -7.66 -12.19
CA ASP A 106 9.34 -8.61 -11.26
C ASP A 106 9.35 -8.11 -9.80
N ALA A 107 9.51 -6.80 -9.60
CA ALA A 107 9.43 -6.18 -8.28
C ALA A 107 8.01 -6.28 -7.69
N GLU A 108 6.98 -5.98 -8.49
CA GLU A 108 5.58 -6.10 -8.09
C GLU A 108 5.19 -7.55 -7.81
N ARG A 109 5.63 -8.49 -8.66
CA ARG A 109 5.39 -9.93 -8.46
C ARG A 109 6.01 -10.41 -7.15
N ALA A 110 7.27 -10.06 -6.90
CA ALA A 110 7.94 -10.42 -5.64
C ALA A 110 7.21 -9.80 -4.43
N GLY A 111 6.74 -8.57 -4.56
CA GLY A 111 5.89 -7.88 -3.58
C GLY A 111 4.56 -8.58 -3.31
N ALA A 112 3.86 -8.93 -4.37
CA ALA A 112 2.57 -9.61 -4.31
C ALA A 112 2.68 -10.99 -3.64
N VAL A 113 3.76 -11.75 -3.87
CA VAL A 113 4.01 -13.01 -3.16
C VAL A 113 4.13 -12.78 -1.64
N ARG A 114 4.87 -11.75 -1.20
CA ARG A 114 4.99 -11.40 0.23
C ARG A 114 3.65 -11.00 0.83
N ALA A 115 2.91 -10.15 0.13
CA ALA A 115 1.58 -9.69 0.54
C ALA A 115 0.55 -10.83 0.56
N TRP A 116 0.66 -11.82 -0.35
CA TRP A 116 -0.20 -12.99 -0.41
C TRP A 116 -0.15 -13.83 0.86
N TYR A 117 1.05 -14.05 1.40
CA TYR A 117 1.23 -14.72 2.68
C TYR A 117 0.50 -13.96 3.80
N SER A 118 0.67 -12.64 3.86
CA SER A 118 -0.02 -11.79 4.85
C SER A 118 -1.54 -11.79 4.70
N ALA A 119 -2.07 -11.93 3.48
CA ALA A 119 -3.51 -11.98 3.22
C ALA A 119 -4.18 -13.25 3.77
N HIS A 120 -3.41 -14.30 4.04
CA HIS A 120 -3.91 -15.56 4.61
C HIS A 120 -4.01 -15.54 6.13
N VAL A 121 -3.30 -14.63 6.80
CA VAL A 121 -3.29 -14.54 8.27
C VAL A 121 -4.71 -14.31 8.81
N PRO A 122 -5.12 -14.95 9.93
CA PRO A 122 -6.44 -14.74 10.52
C PRO A 122 -6.68 -13.25 10.82
N LEU A 123 -7.87 -12.79 10.43
CA LEU A 123 -8.39 -11.51 10.86
C LEU A 123 -9.05 -11.71 12.23
N HIS A 124 -8.82 -10.79 13.15
CA HIS A 124 -9.33 -10.85 14.50
C HIS A 124 -10.56 -9.94 14.58
N ALA A 125 -11.73 -10.49 14.92
CA ALA A 125 -12.97 -9.72 15.02
C ALA A 125 -12.89 -8.64 16.13
N ASP A 126 -12.11 -8.93 17.16
CA ASP A 126 -11.74 -8.10 18.30
C ASP A 126 -10.69 -7.03 17.94
N ARG A 127 -9.94 -7.20 16.85
CA ARG A 127 -9.28 -6.10 16.13
C ARG A 127 -10.25 -5.59 15.09
N SER A 128 -11.41 -5.13 15.56
CA SER A 128 -12.33 -4.41 14.69
C SER A 128 -11.61 -3.24 14.03
N PRO A 129 -12.05 -2.86 12.81
CA PRO A 129 -11.61 -1.65 12.15
C PRO A 129 -12.09 -0.35 12.87
N ALA A 130 -12.05 -0.31 14.21
CA ALA A 130 -12.96 0.43 15.10
C ALA A 130 -14.40 -0.10 15.13
#